data_AF-A0A7X5VQ03-F1
#
_entry.id   AF-A0A7X5VQ03-F1
#
_cell.length_a   1.000
_cell.length_b   1.000
_cell.length_c   1.000
_cell.angle_alpha   90.00
_cell.angle_beta   90.00
_cell.angle_gamma   90.00
#
_symmetry.space_group_name_H-M   'P 1'
#
loop_
_entity.id
_entity.type
_entity.pdbx_description
1 polymer ?
#
loop_
_entity_poly.entity_id
_entity_poly.type
_entity_poly.pdbx_seq_one_letter_code
_entity_poly.pdbx_strand_id
1 'polypeptide(L)'
;ADADPAELEELIRTTGFFRNKARSILGLGRALAERHAGEVPREMAELVRLPGVGRKTANVLRGTWFGLPGITVDTHVKRLSGRLGLTGETDPVKIEFALQ
;
A
#
# COMPACT_ATOMS: atom_id res chain seq x y z
N ALA A 1 -18.69 -7.86 7.28
CA ALA A 1 -17.31 -7.43 7.58
C ALA A 1 -17.24 -7.13 9.08
N ASP A 2 -17.26 -8.20 9.87
CA ASP A 2 -17.79 -8.17 11.25
C ASP A 2 -16.82 -8.79 12.27
N ALA A 3 -15.53 -8.88 11.92
CA ALA A 3 -14.51 -9.38 12.83
C ALA A 3 -14.42 -8.48 14.08
N ASP A 4 -14.26 -9.11 15.24
CA ASP A 4 -14.03 -8.40 16.51
C ASP A 4 -12.68 -7.67 16.45
N PRO A 5 -12.65 -6.33 16.64
CA PRO A 5 -11.40 -5.58 16.69
C PRO A 5 -10.38 -6.12 17.71
N ALA A 6 -10.84 -6.62 18.87
CA ALA A 6 -9.94 -7.11 19.92
C ALA A 6 -9.25 -8.42 19.49
N GLU A 7 -10.00 -9.31 18.86
CA GLU A 7 -9.45 -10.56 18.31
C GLU A 7 -8.42 -10.27 17.21
N LEU A 8 -8.76 -9.38 16.27
CA LEU A 8 -7.83 -9.01 15.20
C LEU A 8 -6.56 -8.36 15.75
N GLU A 9 -6.69 -7.46 16.72
CA GLU A 9 -5.54 -6.83 17.37
C GLU A 9 -4.59 -7.85 17.99
N GLU A 10 -5.11 -8.88 18.67
CA GLU A 10 -4.29 -9.94 19.25
C GLU A 10 -3.60 -10.78 18.16
N LEU A 11 -4.32 -11.14 17.10
CA LEU A 11 -3.77 -11.92 15.97
C LEU A 11 -2.58 -11.24 15.30
N ILE A 12 -2.59 -9.90 15.19
CA ILE A 12 -1.53 -9.14 14.52
C ILE A 12 -0.62 -8.35 15.49
N ARG A 13 -0.70 -8.64 16.80
CA ARG A 13 0.01 -7.93 17.87
C ARG A 13 1.52 -7.83 17.64
N THR A 14 2.11 -8.87 17.06
CA THR A 14 3.56 -8.97 16.79
C THR A 14 4.04 -8.09 15.64
N THR A 15 3.14 -7.53 14.82
CA THR A 15 3.52 -6.83 13.58
C THR A 15 3.95 -5.38 13.77
N GLY A 16 3.91 -4.84 15.00
CA GLY A 16 4.18 -3.44 15.30
C GLY A 16 3.10 -2.49 14.72
N PHE A 17 2.80 -1.41 15.43
CA PHE A 17 1.67 -0.51 15.10
C PHE A 17 0.34 -1.25 14.91
N PHE A 18 0.17 -2.40 15.59
CA PHE A 18 -0.90 -3.35 15.32
C PHE A 18 -2.30 -2.74 15.47
N ARG A 19 -2.52 -1.83 16.42
CA ARG A 19 -3.82 -1.13 16.58
C ARG A 19 -4.21 -0.33 15.34
N ASN A 20 -3.27 0.43 14.78
CA ASN A 20 -3.49 1.20 13.55
C ASN A 20 -3.69 0.28 12.34
N LYS A 21 -2.95 -0.83 12.29
CA LYS A 21 -3.10 -1.85 11.25
C LYS A 21 -4.45 -2.56 11.33
N ALA A 22 -4.91 -2.93 12.53
CA ALA A 22 -6.21 -3.58 12.76
C ALA A 22 -7.34 -2.66 12.29
N ARG A 23 -7.32 -1.38 12.71
CA ARG A 23 -8.27 -0.37 12.23
C ARG A 23 -8.26 -0.24 10.70
N SER A 24 -7.08 -0.25 10.09
CA SER A 24 -6.93 -0.15 8.63
C SER A 24 -7.46 -1.40 7.92
N ILE A 25 -7.17 -2.60 8.41
CA ILE A 25 -7.62 -3.88 7.84
C ILE A 25 -9.14 -3.99 7.90
N LEU A 26 -9.76 -3.68 9.05
CA LEU A 26 -11.22 -3.67 9.19
C LEU A 26 -11.86 -2.65 8.25
N GLY A 27 -11.32 -1.43 8.20
CA GLY A 27 -11.78 -0.38 7.30
C GLY A 27 -11.63 -0.76 5.82
N LEU A 28 -10.53 -1.42 5.46
CA LEU A 28 -10.28 -1.93 4.11
C LEU A 28 -11.30 -3.01 3.75
N GLY A 29 -11.54 -3.99 4.61
CA GLY A 29 -12.54 -5.04 4.38
C GLY A 29 -13.95 -4.49 4.16
N ARG A 30 -14.37 -3.52 4.98
CA ARG A 30 -15.65 -2.80 4.80
C ARG A 30 -15.69 -2.04 3.49
N ALA A 31 -14.65 -1.27 3.19
CA ALA A 31 -14.55 -0.50 1.95
C ALA A 31 -14.64 -1.39 0.70
N LEU A 32 -14.01 -2.56 0.70
CA LEU A 32 -14.10 -3.51 -0.42
C LEU A 32 -15.51 -4.08 -0.55
N ALA A 33 -16.11 -4.53 0.55
CA ALA A 33 -17.47 -5.09 0.53
C ALA A 33 -18.52 -4.07 0.05
N GLU A 34 -18.46 -2.83 0.54
CA GLU A 34 -19.46 -1.80 0.26
C GLU A 34 -19.26 -1.13 -1.11
N ARG A 35 -18.02 -0.87 -1.52
CA ARG A 35 -17.73 -0.01 -2.69
C ARG A 35 -17.17 -0.76 -3.89
N HIS A 36 -16.65 -1.98 -3.69
CA HIS A 36 -15.95 -2.74 -4.73
C HIS A 36 -16.45 -4.19 -4.85
N ALA A 37 -17.66 -4.49 -4.33
CA ALA A 37 -18.27 -5.82 -4.38
C ALA A 37 -17.37 -6.95 -3.83
N GLY A 38 -16.49 -6.64 -2.87
CA GLY A 38 -15.54 -7.56 -2.29
C GLY A 38 -14.27 -7.78 -3.12
N GLU A 39 -14.12 -7.13 -4.28
CA GLU A 39 -12.94 -7.24 -5.14
C GLU A 39 -11.95 -6.10 -4.91
N VAL A 40 -10.65 -6.39 -5.03
CA VAL A 40 -9.61 -5.37 -4.97
C VAL A 40 -9.56 -4.60 -6.29
N PRO A 41 -9.73 -3.27 -6.30
CA PRO A 41 -9.68 -2.49 -7.54
C PRO A 41 -8.26 -2.44 -8.12
N ARG A 42 -8.16 -2.17 -9.43
CA ARG A 42 -6.88 -2.09 -10.15
C ARG A 42 -6.33 -0.68 -10.27
N GLU A 43 -7.20 0.31 -10.18
CA GLU A 43 -6.85 1.71 -10.42
C GLU A 43 -6.16 2.33 -9.21
N MET A 44 -5.07 3.06 -9.48
CA MET A 44 -4.28 3.73 -8.44
C MET A 44 -5.15 4.65 -7.57
N ALA A 45 -6.02 5.45 -8.21
CA ALA A 45 -6.90 6.39 -7.51
C ALA A 45 -7.88 5.68 -6.56
N GLU A 46 -8.28 4.45 -6.88
CA GLU A 46 -9.16 3.66 -6.01
C GLU A 46 -8.39 2.97 -4.90
N LEU A 47 -7.25 2.36 -5.22
CA LEU A 47 -6.38 1.70 -4.25
C LEU A 47 -5.96 2.64 -3.12
N VAL A 48 -5.53 3.87 -3.42
CA VAL A 48 -5.09 4.83 -2.39
C VAL A 48 -6.24 5.37 -1.53
N ARG A 49 -7.50 5.13 -1.92
CA ARG A 49 -8.69 5.46 -1.11
C ARG A 49 -9.05 4.35 -0.13
N LEU A 50 -8.40 3.18 -0.21
CA LEU A 50 -8.59 2.11 0.77
C LEU A 50 -7.82 2.43 2.06
N PRO A 51 -8.44 2.25 3.25
CA PRO A 51 -7.76 2.47 4.52
C PRO A 51 -6.45 1.67 4.64
N GLY A 52 -5.37 2.35 5.02
CA GLY A 52 -4.04 1.75 5.17
C GLY A 52 -3.27 1.52 3.88
N VAL A 53 -3.84 1.85 2.71
CA VAL A 53 -3.17 1.70 1.41
C VAL A 53 -2.66 3.06 0.94
N GLY A 54 -1.36 3.28 1.08
CA GLY A 54 -0.66 4.41 0.44
C GLY A 54 -0.21 4.08 -0.98
N ARG A 55 0.30 5.09 -1.70
CA ARG A 55 0.80 4.95 -3.09
C ARG A 55 1.83 3.82 -3.25
N LYS A 56 2.77 3.67 -2.31
CA LYS A 56 3.75 2.56 -2.30
C LYS A 56 3.05 1.20 -2.29
N THR A 57 2.10 1.00 -1.36
CA THR A 57 1.35 -0.26 -1.24
C THR A 57 0.51 -0.51 -2.48
N ALA A 58 -0.14 0.52 -3.03
CA ALA A 58 -0.89 0.43 -4.28
C ALA A 58 -0.01 0.00 -5.46
N ASN A 59 1.22 0.52 -5.57
CA ASN A 59 2.16 0.09 -6.61
C ASN A 59 2.62 -1.37 -6.44
N VAL A 60 2.80 -1.85 -5.21
CA VAL A 60 3.07 -3.28 -4.97
C VAL A 60 1.90 -4.13 -5.45
N LEU A 61 0.66 -3.77 -5.13
CA LEU A 61 -0.53 -4.51 -5.57
C LEU A 61 -0.63 -4.51 -7.10
N ARG A 62 -0.50 -3.34 -7.73
CA ARG A 62 -0.55 -3.21 -9.20
C ARG A 62 0.52 -4.03 -9.89
N GLY A 63 1.76 -3.98 -9.41
CA GLY A 63 2.88 -4.74 -9.97
C GLY A 63 2.78 -6.24 -9.74
N THR A 64 2.68 -6.65 -8.48
CA THR A 64 2.81 -8.06 -8.08
C THR A 64 1.53 -8.86 -8.30
N TRP A 65 0.36 -8.28 -7.99
CA TRP A 65 -0.91 -9.00 -8.09
C TRP A 65 -1.57 -8.86 -9.46
N PHE A 66 -1.54 -7.65 -10.05
CA PHE A 66 -2.18 -7.39 -11.34
C PHE A 66 -1.23 -7.42 -12.54
N GLY A 67 0.08 -7.57 -12.34
CA GLY A 67 1.06 -7.60 -13.43
C GLY A 67 1.19 -6.28 -14.19
N LEU A 68 0.78 -5.17 -13.60
CA LEU A 68 0.82 -3.85 -14.23
C LEU A 68 2.18 -3.20 -14.03
N PRO A 69 2.71 -2.46 -15.03
CA PRO A 69 3.97 -1.76 -14.88
C PRO A 69 3.89 -0.69 -13.77
N GLY A 70 4.90 -0.66 -12.90
CA GLY A 70 5.02 0.32 -11.84
C GLY A 70 6.27 0.12 -11.00
N ILE A 71 6.94 1.21 -10.63
CA ILE A 71 8.11 1.18 -9.76
C ILE A 71 7.68 1.47 -8.33
N THR A 72 7.88 0.50 -7.45
CA THR A 72 7.60 0.67 -6.03
C THR A 72 8.82 1.30 -5.36
N VAL A 73 8.76 2.60 -5.08
CA VAL A 73 9.82 3.30 -4.36
C VAL A 73 9.65 3.12 -2.87
N ASP A 74 10.48 2.27 -2.26
CA ASP A 74 10.60 2.11 -0.82
C ASP A 74 11.91 2.74 -0.29
N THR A 75 12.26 2.46 0.96
CA THR A 75 13.49 3.00 1.56
C THR A 75 14.76 2.48 0.90
N HIS A 76 14.73 1.29 0.30
CA HIS A 76 15.86 0.70 -0.41
C HIS A 76 16.01 1.30 -1.79
N VAL A 77 14.92 1.33 -2.57
CA VAL A 77 14.91 1.93 -3.91
C VAL A 77 15.31 3.39 -3.82
N LYS A 78 14.68 4.19 -2.94
CA LYS A 78 15.05 5.61 -2.75
C LYS A 78 16.55 5.78 -2.46
N ARG A 79 17.10 4.96 -1.56
CA ARG A 79 18.51 5.04 -1.17
C ARG A 79 19.46 4.66 -2.31
N LEU A 80 19.14 3.60 -3.04
CA LEU A 80 19.97 3.11 -4.14
C LEU A 80 19.89 4.03 -5.35
N SER A 81 18.71 4.54 -5.71
CA SER A 81 18.54 5.48 -6.82
C SER A 81 19.40 6.74 -6.65
N GLY A 82 19.48 7.29 -5.43
CA GLY A 82 20.37 8.41 -5.16
C GLY A 82 21.86 8.02 -5.17
N ARG A 83 22.22 6.87 -4.58
CA ARG A 83 23.64 6.41 -4.53
C ARG A 83 24.20 6.03 -5.90
N LEU A 84 23.37 5.51 -6.79
CA LEU A 84 23.74 5.11 -8.14
C LEU A 84 23.65 6.27 -9.15
N GLY A 85 23.23 7.46 -8.71
CA GLY A 85 23.07 8.62 -9.59
C GLY A 85 21.94 8.49 -10.60
N LEU A 86 20.94 7.64 -10.34
CA LEU A 86 19.80 7.44 -11.25
C LEU A 86 18.84 8.64 -11.24
N THR A 87 18.76 9.37 -10.13
CA THR A 87 17.98 10.62 -10.02
C THR A 87 18.48 11.47 -8.86
N GLY A 88 18.34 12.78 -8.97
CA GLY A 88 18.57 13.74 -7.88
C GLY A 88 17.35 13.97 -6.98
N GLU A 89 16.22 13.33 -7.31
CA GLU A 89 14.97 13.49 -6.55
C GLU A 89 15.03 12.77 -5.20
N THR A 90 14.36 13.37 -4.20
CA THR A 90 14.30 12.82 -2.84
C THR A 90 12.88 12.42 -2.42
N ASP A 91 11.88 12.91 -3.14
CA ASP A 91 10.49 12.54 -2.93
C ASP A 91 10.18 11.19 -3.61
N PRO A 92 9.60 10.19 -2.91
CA PRO A 92 9.34 8.88 -3.50
C PRO A 92 8.46 8.89 -4.74
N VAL A 93 7.50 9.83 -4.83
CA VAL A 93 6.62 9.95 -6.00
C VAL A 93 7.39 10.52 -7.19
N LYS A 94 8.23 11.52 -6.96
CA LYS A 94 9.10 12.05 -8.02
C LYS A 94 10.15 11.03 -8.49
N ILE A 95 10.73 10.25 -7.56
CA ILE A 95 11.64 9.15 -7.90
C ILE A 95 10.92 8.10 -8.74
N GLU A 96 9.68 7.74 -8.39
CA GLU A 96 8.86 6.81 -9.17
C GLU A 96 8.74 7.30 -10.63
N PHE A 97 8.33 8.55 -10.83
CA PHE A 97 8.20 9.13 -12.18
C PHE A 97 9.53 9.28 -12.92
N ALA A 98 10.64 9.51 -12.23
CA ALA A 98 11.95 9.67 -12.85
C ALA A 98 12.57 8.33 -13.33
N LEU A 99 12.10 7.20 -12.80
CA LEU A 99 12.64 5.86 -13.11
C LEU A 99 11.75 5.05 -14.06
N GLN A 100 10.52 5.48 -14.32
CA GLN A 100 9.60 4.87 -15.29
C GLN A 100 9.94 5.28 -16.72
#